data_AF-A0A3N2LXL6-F1
#
_entry.id   AF-A0A3N2LXL6-F1
#
_cell.length_a   1.000
_cell.length_b   1.000
_cell.length_c   1.000
_cell.angle_alpha   90.00
_cell.angle_beta   90.00
_cell.angle_gamma   90.00
#
_symmetry.space_group_name_H-M   'P 1'
#
loop_
_entity.id
_entity.type
_entity.pdbx_description
1 polymer ?
#
loop_
_entity_poly.entity_id
_entity_poly.type
_entity_poly.pdbx_seq_one_letter_code
_entity_poly.pdbx_strand_id
1 'polypeptide(L)'
;MKTTLIKTANLPHRHYFQAFIGGNFQLGVWQPKVNAGMMKQWLTLSVNGEPTRMNTPIFMLQWQNAIHLPLDIWLNVDAQFMTRGWDNNTWMSNTPWYVNAKLYKGFFKDAFSVTLEAKDLFDSAKRDFNLYSDAVQIMQKNYSPGRSVMLTLQYRFNATRDRYRGTGAGNTEKSRF
;
A
#
# COMPACT_ATOMS: atom_id res chain seq x y z
N MET A 1 -45.35 -0.77 -5.94
CA MET A 1 -43.88 -0.74 -5.84
C MET A 1 -43.50 -0.16 -4.49
N LYS A 2 -42.69 -0.85 -3.68
CA LYS A 2 -42.11 -0.31 -2.44
C LYS A 2 -40.75 0.30 -2.80
N THR A 3 -40.60 1.60 -2.64
CA THR A 3 -39.32 2.30 -2.82
C THR A 3 -38.59 2.32 -1.49
N THR A 4 -37.44 1.66 -1.40
CA THR A 4 -36.60 1.67 -0.19
C THR A 4 -35.55 2.78 -0.33
N LEU A 5 -35.65 3.82 0.51
CA LEU A 5 -34.70 4.93 0.54
C LEU A 5 -33.58 4.62 1.55
N ILE A 6 -32.33 4.61 1.07
CA ILE A 6 -31.15 4.51 1.95
C ILE A 6 -30.78 5.92 2.38
N LYS A 7 -30.82 6.17 3.69
CA LYS A 7 -30.44 7.46 4.28
C LYS A 7 -29.35 7.24 5.32
N THR A 8 -28.30 8.06 5.28
CA THR A 8 -27.29 8.10 6.32
C THR A 8 -27.88 8.73 7.58
N ALA A 9 -27.78 8.04 8.71
CA ALA A 9 -28.19 8.55 10.01
C ALA A 9 -26.97 8.69 10.92
N ASN A 10 -26.95 9.73 11.75
CA ASN A 10 -25.89 9.93 12.71
C ASN A 10 -26.04 8.92 13.86
N LEU A 11 -24.93 8.28 14.21
CA LEU A 11 -24.87 7.41 15.39
C LEU A 11 -24.70 8.27 16.65
N PRO A 12 -25.36 7.92 17.77
CA PRO A 12 -25.26 8.68 19.01
C PRO A 12 -23.84 8.64 19.61
N HIS A 13 -23.14 7.50 19.50
CA HIS A 13 -21.74 7.36 19.88
C HIS A 13 -21.13 6.12 19.21
N ARG A 14 -19.80 6.13 19.05
CA ARG A 14 -19.01 4.97 18.62
C ARG A 14 -17.66 5.01 19.32
N HIS A 15 -17.30 3.93 19.99
CA HIS A 15 -15.94 3.77 20.53
C HIS A 15 -15.06 3.06 19.50
N TYR A 16 -13.82 3.50 19.41
CA TYR A 16 -12.86 2.98 18.45
C TYR A 16 -11.46 3.02 19.07
N PHE A 17 -10.72 1.93 18.89
CA PHE A 17 -9.37 1.76 19.38
C PHE A 17 -8.48 1.29 18.24
N GLN A 18 -7.27 1.85 18.17
CA GLN A 18 -6.26 1.41 17.24
C GLN A 18 -4.87 1.48 17.88
N ALA A 19 -4.04 0.48 17.56
CA ALA A 19 -2.65 0.42 18.00
C ALA A 19 -1.79 -0.04 16.82
N PHE A 20 -0.63 0.57 16.67
CA PHE A 20 0.32 0.27 15.60
C PHE A 20 1.73 0.21 16.17
N ILE A 21 2.51 -0.74 15.67
CA ILE A 21 3.92 -0.88 15.96
C ILE A 21 4.66 -1.15 14.66
N GLY A 22 5.84 -0.57 14.52
CA GLY A 22 6.69 -0.77 13.35
C GLY A 22 8.15 -0.72 13.71
N GLY A 23 8.95 -1.48 12.98
CA GLY A 23 10.40 -1.54 13.12
C GLY A 23 11.06 -1.64 11.76
N ASN A 24 12.21 -0.99 11.62
CA ASN A 24 13.11 -1.13 10.48
C ASN A 24 14.44 -1.67 11.00
N PHE A 25 14.92 -2.74 10.39
CA PHE A 25 16.14 -3.41 10.79
C PHE A 25 17.12 -3.46 9.62
N GLN A 26 18.41 -3.45 9.93
CA GLN A 26 19.47 -3.63 8.95
C GLN A 26 20.37 -4.77 9.40
N LEU A 27 20.26 -5.90 8.71
CA LEU A 27 20.95 -7.15 9.00
C LEU A 27 21.86 -7.48 7.81
N GLY A 28 23.00 -6.78 7.75
CA GLY A 28 23.97 -6.92 6.66
C GLY A 28 23.34 -6.59 5.31
N VAL A 29 23.19 -7.61 4.45
CA VAL A 29 22.58 -7.48 3.13
C VAL A 29 21.05 -7.41 3.15
N TRP A 30 20.41 -7.75 4.27
CA TRP A 30 18.95 -7.80 4.40
C TRP A 30 18.43 -6.65 5.25
N GLN A 31 17.44 -5.93 4.72
CA GLN A 31 16.81 -4.78 5.35
C GLN A 31 15.30 -5.03 5.46
N PRO A 32 14.85 -5.75 6.51
CA PRO A 32 13.43 -5.95 6.76
C PRO A 32 12.81 -4.76 7.49
N LYS A 33 11.62 -4.39 7.05
CA LYS A 33 10.71 -3.47 7.73
C LYS A 33 9.41 -4.19 8.02
N VAL A 34 9.04 -4.26 9.29
CA VAL A 34 7.81 -4.93 9.75
C VAL A 34 6.92 -3.87 10.38
N ASN A 35 5.65 -3.84 10.01
CA ASN A 35 4.61 -3.05 10.67
C ASN A 35 3.46 -3.98 11.02
N ALA A 36 2.96 -3.87 12.24
CA ALA A 36 1.79 -4.57 12.71
C ALA A 36 0.81 -3.55 13.30
N GLY A 37 -0.48 -3.82 13.13
CA GLY A 37 -1.53 -2.97 13.65
C GLY A 37 -2.75 -3.77 14.05
N MET A 38 -3.52 -3.21 14.97
CA MET A 38 -4.81 -3.71 15.38
C MET A 38 -5.79 -2.54 15.45
N MET A 39 -6.98 -2.75 14.91
CA MET A 39 -8.09 -1.81 14.94
C MET A 39 -9.30 -2.54 15.49
N LYS A 40 -10.05 -1.91 16.40
CA LYS A 40 -11.28 -2.45 16.95
C LYS A 40 -12.28 -1.33 17.18
N GLN A 41 -13.50 -1.53 16.72
CA GLN A 41 -14.62 -0.68 17.07
C GLN A 41 -15.54 -1.39 18.07
N TRP A 42 -16.32 -0.60 18.80
CA TRP A 42 -17.49 -1.08 19.53
C TRP A 42 -18.70 -0.36 18.97
N LEU A 43 -19.47 -1.10 18.17
CA LEU A 43 -20.65 -0.63 17.48
C LEU A 43 -21.69 -1.75 17.46
N THR A 44 -22.92 -1.42 17.86
CA THR A 44 -24.07 -2.33 17.71
C THR A 44 -25.12 -1.59 16.91
N LEU A 45 -25.56 -2.18 15.80
CA LEU A 45 -26.60 -1.63 14.94
C LEU A 45 -27.75 -2.63 14.81
N SER A 46 -28.97 -2.14 14.71
CA SER A 46 -30.09 -2.96 14.28
C SER A 46 -29.96 -3.27 12.79
N VAL A 47 -30.02 -4.54 12.44
CA VAL A 47 -30.05 -5.04 11.06
C VAL A 47 -31.25 -5.95 10.95
N ASN A 48 -32.23 -5.61 10.12
CA ASN A 48 -33.50 -6.31 9.99
C ASN A 48 -34.24 -6.47 11.33
N GLY A 49 -34.16 -5.47 12.22
CA GLY A 49 -34.78 -5.51 13.54
C GLY A 49 -33.97 -6.23 14.63
N GLU A 50 -32.85 -6.88 14.29
CA GLU A 50 -32.00 -7.61 15.25
C GLU A 50 -30.71 -6.84 15.60
N PRO A 51 -30.30 -6.77 16.89
CA PRO A 51 -29.09 -6.09 17.30
C PRO A 51 -27.84 -6.86 16.85
N THR A 52 -27.13 -6.35 15.85
CA THR A 52 -25.90 -6.93 15.31
C THR A 52 -24.68 -6.23 15.90
N ARG A 53 -23.83 -7.01 16.57
CA ARG A 53 -22.55 -6.54 17.17
C ARG A 53 -21.45 -6.52 16.11
N MET A 54 -20.91 -5.34 15.84
CA MET A 54 -19.90 -5.09 14.79
C MET A 54 -18.51 -4.87 15.42
N ASN A 55 -18.11 -5.74 16.34
CA ASN A 55 -16.97 -5.50 17.26
C ASN A 55 -15.72 -6.34 16.95
N THR A 56 -15.71 -7.08 15.84
CA THR A 56 -14.59 -7.97 15.49
C THR A 56 -13.34 -7.14 15.19
N PRO A 57 -12.23 -7.36 15.89
CA PRO A 57 -11.00 -6.64 15.64
C PRO A 57 -10.39 -7.03 14.28
N ILE A 58 -9.76 -6.05 13.65
CA ILE A 58 -8.97 -6.20 12.43
C ILE A 58 -7.50 -6.14 12.81
N PHE A 59 -6.74 -7.16 12.44
CA PHE A 59 -5.29 -7.17 12.54
C PHE A 59 -4.69 -6.94 11.16
N MET A 60 -3.61 -6.17 11.10
CA MET A 60 -2.85 -5.90 9.89
C MET A 60 -1.38 -6.21 10.13
N LEU A 61 -0.76 -6.87 9.16
CA LEU A 61 0.67 -7.10 9.12
C LEU A 61 1.19 -6.65 7.76
N GLN A 62 2.28 -5.90 7.77
CA GLN A 62 3.03 -5.51 6.58
C GLN A 62 4.48 -5.88 6.81
N TRP A 63 5.04 -6.61 5.87
CA TRP A 63 6.42 -7.03 5.90
C TRP A 63 7.06 -6.65 4.57
N GLN A 64 7.96 -5.67 4.61
CA GLN A 64 8.67 -5.18 3.45
C GLN A 64 10.13 -5.57 3.59
N ASN A 65 10.74 -6.12 2.54
CA ASN A 65 12.12 -6.57 2.60
C ASN A 65 12.88 -6.02 1.43
N ALA A 66 14.09 -5.51 1.67
CA ALA A 66 15.08 -5.28 0.64
C ALA A 66 16.30 -6.16 0.93
N ILE A 67 16.74 -6.92 -0.06
CA ILE A 67 17.92 -7.78 0.02
C ILE A 67 18.89 -7.33 -1.06
N HIS A 68 20.10 -6.95 -0.65
CA HIS A 68 21.19 -6.60 -1.53
C HIS A 68 21.95 -7.88 -1.93
N LEU A 69 21.74 -8.33 -3.16
CA LEU A 69 22.39 -9.50 -3.72
C LEU A 69 23.75 -9.12 -4.34
N PRO A 70 24.65 -10.09 -4.56
CA PRO A 70 25.87 -9.87 -5.34
C PRO A 70 25.57 -9.24 -6.71
N LEU A 71 26.57 -8.59 -7.29
CA LEU A 71 26.42 -7.85 -8.56
C LEU A 71 25.47 -6.66 -8.46
N ASP A 72 25.36 -5.99 -7.30
CA ASP A 72 24.52 -4.79 -7.09
C ASP A 72 23.07 -4.99 -7.55
N ILE A 73 22.52 -6.17 -7.28
CA ILE A 73 21.11 -6.50 -7.56
C ILE A 73 20.32 -6.26 -6.28
N TRP A 74 19.17 -5.61 -6.42
CA TRP A 74 18.23 -5.42 -5.31
C TRP A 74 17.01 -6.31 -5.50
N LEU A 75 16.79 -7.22 -4.57
CA LEU A 75 15.57 -8.02 -4.48
C LEU A 75 14.68 -7.45 -3.38
N ASN A 76 13.45 -7.10 -3.72
CA ASN A 76 12.44 -6.70 -2.74
C ASN A 76 11.34 -7.75 -2.71
N VAL A 77 10.94 -8.15 -1.51
CA VAL A 77 9.82 -9.07 -1.29
C VAL A 77 8.93 -8.46 -0.24
N ASP A 78 7.72 -8.08 -0.64
CA ASP A 78 6.78 -7.40 0.23
C ASP A 78 5.56 -8.29 0.43
N ALA A 79 5.11 -8.42 1.67
CA ALA A 79 3.89 -9.12 2.03
C ALA A 79 2.97 -8.21 2.85
N GLN A 80 1.67 -8.37 2.64
CA GLN A 80 0.65 -7.76 3.48
C GLN A 80 -0.40 -8.80 3.82
N PHE A 81 -0.91 -8.72 5.04
CA PHE A 81 -2.01 -9.53 5.53
C PHE A 81 -2.97 -8.68 6.34
N MET A 82 -4.26 -8.90 6.17
CA MET A 82 -5.31 -8.25 6.95
C MET A 82 -6.39 -9.27 7.28
N THR A 83 -6.80 -9.34 8.56
CA THR A 83 -7.89 -10.23 8.96
C THR A 83 -9.24 -9.66 8.56
N ARG A 84 -10.23 -10.56 8.46
CA ARG A 84 -11.65 -10.19 8.41
C ARG A 84 -12.03 -9.40 9.66
N GLY A 85 -13.00 -8.51 9.51
CA GLY A 85 -13.49 -7.71 10.62
C GLY A 85 -14.51 -6.68 10.16
N TRP A 86 -15.03 -5.95 11.15
CA TRP A 86 -15.98 -4.88 10.91
C TRP A 86 -15.26 -3.54 10.84
N ASP A 87 -15.58 -2.78 9.80
CA ASP A 87 -15.28 -1.36 9.71
C ASP A 87 -16.59 -0.61 9.45
N ASN A 88 -17.05 0.16 10.45
CA ASN A 88 -18.38 0.74 10.48
C ASN A 88 -19.46 -0.34 10.35
N ASN A 89 -20.36 -0.19 9.38
CA ASN A 89 -21.40 -1.13 9.02
C ASN A 89 -21.00 -2.06 7.86
N THR A 90 -19.71 -2.07 7.51
CA THR A 90 -19.15 -2.90 6.44
C THR A 90 -18.34 -4.05 7.05
N TRP A 91 -18.68 -5.27 6.66
CA TRP A 91 -17.94 -6.47 7.01
C TRP A 91 -16.98 -6.83 5.89
N MET A 92 -15.68 -6.90 6.20
CA MET A 92 -14.69 -7.51 5.32
C MET A 92 -14.93 -9.03 5.32
N SER A 93 -15.48 -9.54 4.22
CA SER A 93 -15.94 -10.92 4.11
C SER A 93 -14.87 -11.88 3.61
N ASN A 94 -13.68 -11.42 3.27
CA ASN A 94 -12.53 -12.27 2.96
C ASN A 94 -11.26 -11.82 3.71
N THR A 95 -10.20 -12.62 3.64
CA THR A 95 -8.92 -12.33 4.31
C THR A 95 -7.91 -11.91 3.24
N PRO A 96 -7.87 -10.61 2.86
CA PRO A 96 -6.99 -10.18 1.79
C PRO A 96 -5.53 -10.25 2.26
N TRP A 97 -4.71 -10.86 1.41
CA TRP A 97 -3.26 -10.88 1.59
C TRP A 97 -2.57 -10.88 0.24
N TYR A 98 -1.34 -10.39 0.19
CA TYR A 98 -0.55 -10.46 -1.04
C TYR A 98 0.91 -10.67 -0.73
N VAL A 99 1.62 -11.18 -1.73
CA VAL A 99 3.07 -11.16 -1.80
C VAL A 99 3.44 -10.56 -3.14
N ASN A 100 4.31 -9.55 -3.10
CA ASN A 100 4.88 -8.88 -4.26
C ASN A 100 6.39 -9.14 -4.25
N ALA A 101 6.96 -9.29 -5.44
CA ALA A 101 8.39 -9.41 -5.62
C ALA A 101 8.87 -8.39 -6.66
N LYS A 102 10.00 -7.75 -6.40
CA LYS A 102 10.61 -6.79 -7.32
C LYS A 102 12.12 -6.99 -7.36
N LEU A 103 12.63 -7.28 -8.55
CA LEU A 103 14.05 -7.35 -8.83
C LEU A 103 14.49 -6.08 -9.57
N TYR A 104 15.56 -5.47 -9.09
CA TYR A 104 16.15 -4.28 -9.69
C TYR A 104 17.64 -4.50 -9.95
N LYS A 105 18.09 -4.09 -11.13
CA LYS A 105 19.51 -4.06 -11.49
C LYS A 105 19.83 -2.77 -12.23
N GLY A 106 20.80 -2.03 -11.68
CA GLY A 106 21.46 -0.92 -12.33
C GLY A 106 22.68 -1.34 -13.15
N PHE A 107 22.85 -0.72 -14.31
CA PHE A 107 23.99 -0.84 -15.21
C PHE A 107 24.59 0.55 -15.47
N PHE A 108 25.90 0.59 -15.75
CA PHE A 108 26.63 1.82 -16.08
C PHE A 108 26.43 2.96 -15.05
N LYS A 109 26.62 2.66 -13.76
CA LYS A 109 26.37 3.61 -12.64
C LYS A 109 24.93 4.16 -12.66
N ASP A 110 23.96 3.27 -12.82
CA ASP A 110 22.53 3.56 -12.96
C ASP A 110 22.14 4.45 -14.15
N ALA A 111 23.00 4.57 -15.18
CA ALA A 111 22.60 5.22 -16.43
C ALA A 111 21.55 4.39 -17.16
N PHE A 112 21.58 3.06 -17.01
CA PHE A 112 20.53 2.16 -17.46
C PHE A 112 20.09 1.28 -16.30
N SER A 113 18.79 1.09 -16.10
CA SER A 113 18.29 0.18 -15.08
C SER A 113 17.13 -0.65 -15.60
N VAL A 114 17.10 -1.90 -15.14
CA VAL A 114 16.05 -2.87 -15.42
C VAL A 114 15.36 -3.20 -14.11
N THR A 115 14.03 -3.13 -14.10
CA THR A 115 13.19 -3.55 -12.98
C THR A 115 12.20 -4.58 -13.47
N LEU A 116 12.12 -5.72 -12.80
CA LEU A 116 11.08 -6.71 -12.98
C LEU A 116 10.25 -6.79 -11.70
N GLU A 117 8.97 -6.51 -11.78
CA GLU A 117 8.04 -6.54 -10.66
C GLU A 117 6.90 -7.53 -10.93
N ALA A 118 6.58 -8.34 -9.95
CA ALA A 118 5.42 -9.22 -9.94
C ALA A 118 4.57 -8.90 -8.72
N LYS A 119 3.33 -8.49 -8.96
CA LYS A 119 2.35 -8.14 -7.91
C LYS A 119 1.33 -9.24 -7.73
N ASP A 120 0.93 -9.41 -6.47
CA ASP A 120 -0.08 -10.36 -6.01
C ASP A 120 0.16 -11.78 -6.54
N LEU A 121 1.34 -12.33 -6.27
CA LEU A 121 1.81 -13.62 -6.81
C LEU A 121 0.78 -14.76 -6.68
N PHE A 122 -0.10 -14.69 -5.68
CA PHE A 122 -1.11 -15.69 -5.34
C PHE A 122 -2.56 -15.29 -5.67
N ASP A 123 -2.81 -14.11 -6.26
CA ASP A 123 -4.14 -13.60 -6.62
C ASP A 123 -5.13 -13.48 -5.46
N SER A 124 -4.58 -13.16 -4.30
CA SER A 124 -5.26 -13.19 -3.01
C SER A 124 -5.51 -11.79 -2.44
N ALA A 125 -5.08 -10.73 -3.15
CA ALA A 125 -5.23 -9.34 -2.70
C ALA A 125 -6.68 -8.83 -2.76
N LYS A 126 -7.58 -9.58 -3.40
CA LYS A 126 -8.99 -9.21 -3.61
C LYS A 126 -9.68 -8.95 -2.28
N ARG A 127 -10.54 -7.94 -2.24
CA ARG A 127 -11.31 -7.56 -1.06
C ARG A 127 -12.78 -7.67 -1.35
N ASP A 128 -13.46 -8.46 -0.52
CA ASP A 128 -14.90 -8.66 -0.58
C ASP A 128 -15.53 -8.01 0.65
N PHE A 129 -16.63 -7.29 0.45
CA PHE A 129 -17.27 -6.52 1.51
C PHE A 129 -18.78 -6.74 1.51
N ASN A 130 -19.35 -6.87 2.69
CA ASN A 130 -20.80 -6.90 2.89
C ASN A 130 -21.19 -5.66 3.69
N LEU A 131 -22.00 -4.78 3.12
CA LEU A 131 -22.53 -3.61 3.79
C LEU A 131 -23.89 -3.95 4.39
N TYR A 132 -24.02 -3.72 5.69
CA TYR A 132 -25.25 -3.97 6.44
C TYR A 132 -25.91 -2.64 6.79
N SER A 133 -27.17 -2.49 6.42
CA SER A 133 -28.04 -1.38 6.85
C SER A 133 -29.30 -1.97 7.47
N ASP A 134 -30.04 -1.16 8.22
CA ASP A 134 -31.23 -1.61 8.96
C ASP A 134 -32.26 -2.31 8.06
N ALA A 135 -32.47 -1.80 6.84
CA ALA A 135 -33.44 -2.34 5.89
C ALA A 135 -32.82 -3.00 4.64
N VAL A 136 -31.50 -2.91 4.43
CA VAL A 136 -30.84 -3.37 3.19
C VAL A 136 -29.48 -3.97 3.49
N GLN A 137 -29.19 -5.11 2.86
CA GLN A 137 -27.85 -5.72 2.86
C GLN A 137 -27.30 -5.69 1.43
N ILE A 138 -26.06 -5.22 1.25
CA ILE A 138 -25.38 -5.16 -0.04
C ILE A 138 -24.15 -6.06 0.05
N MET A 139 -24.03 -7.01 -0.89
CA MET A 139 -22.86 -7.87 -1.00
C MET A 139 -22.05 -7.47 -2.23
N GLN A 140 -20.79 -7.11 -2.02
CA GLN A 140 -19.87 -6.74 -3.08
C GLN A 140 -18.70 -7.73 -3.11
N LYS A 141 -18.57 -8.44 -4.23
CA LYS A 141 -17.45 -9.35 -4.50
C LYS A 141 -16.56 -8.77 -5.58
N ASN A 142 -15.25 -8.85 -5.39
CA ASN A 142 -14.28 -8.37 -6.36
C ASN A 142 -13.67 -9.55 -7.14
N TYR A 143 -13.86 -9.54 -8.45
CA TYR A 143 -13.36 -10.57 -9.37
C TYR A 143 -12.18 -10.09 -10.23
N SER A 144 -11.74 -8.84 -10.08
CA SER A 144 -10.62 -8.32 -10.85
C SER A 144 -9.34 -9.11 -10.53
N PRO A 145 -8.58 -9.56 -11.55
CA PRO A 145 -7.31 -10.23 -11.31
C PRO A 145 -6.34 -9.24 -10.66
N GLY A 146 -5.77 -9.63 -9.51
CA GLY A 146 -4.77 -8.81 -8.81
C GLY A 146 -3.35 -9.04 -9.32
N ARG A 147 -3.13 -10.20 -9.95
CA ARG A 147 -1.86 -10.63 -10.54
C ARG A 147 -1.42 -9.71 -11.68
N SER A 148 -0.22 -9.17 -11.60
CA SER A 148 0.40 -8.45 -12.71
C SER A 148 1.92 -8.61 -12.70
N VAL A 149 2.52 -8.61 -13.89
CA VAL A 149 3.97 -8.59 -14.08
C VAL A 149 4.33 -7.35 -14.89
N MET A 150 5.33 -6.60 -14.43
CA MET A 150 5.77 -5.35 -15.04
C MET A 150 7.28 -5.38 -15.24
N LEU A 151 7.70 -5.12 -16.48
CA LEU A 151 9.10 -4.87 -16.83
C LEU A 151 9.26 -3.38 -17.08
N THR A 152 10.16 -2.74 -16.35
CA THR A 152 10.51 -1.33 -16.55
C THR A 152 11.97 -1.22 -16.99
N LEU A 153 12.17 -0.59 -18.14
CA LEU A 153 13.47 -0.19 -18.65
C LEU A 153 13.59 1.33 -18.50
N GLN A 154 14.63 1.78 -17.80
CA GLN A 154 14.86 3.20 -17.59
C GLN A 154 16.28 3.55 -18.03
N TYR A 155 16.41 4.56 -18.89
CA TYR A 155 17.70 5.13 -19.30
C TYR A 155 17.76 6.59 -18.89
N ARG A 156 18.84 6.98 -18.22
CA ARG A 156 19.12 8.35 -17.81
C ARG A 156 20.09 8.98 -18.80
N PHE A 157 19.59 9.88 -19.64
CA PHE A 157 20.44 10.67 -20.51
C PHE A 157 21.22 11.68 -19.69
N ASN A 158 22.55 11.53 -19.64
CA ASN A 158 23.43 12.59 -19.15
C ASN A 158 23.49 13.70 -20.21
N ALA A 159 22.48 14.58 -20.23
CA ALA A 159 22.63 15.86 -20.90
C ALA A 159 23.72 16.62 -20.15
N THR A 160 24.90 16.69 -20.75
CA THR A 160 26.02 17.53 -20.31
C THR A 160 25.48 18.88 -19.84
N ARG A 161 25.64 19.19 -18.55
CA ARG A 161 25.38 20.51 -17.94
C ARG A 161 26.41 21.54 -18.40
N ASP A 162 26.71 21.57 -19.69
CA ASP A 162 27.80 22.34 -20.29
C ASP A 162 27.29 23.47 -21.19
N ARG A 163 26.08 23.98 -20.92
CA ARG A 163 25.57 25.22 -21.52
C ARG A 163 24.87 26.12 -20.50
N TYR A 164 25.65 26.61 -19.56
CA TYR A 164 25.66 28.06 -19.29
C TYR A 164 27.10 28.45 -18.94
N ARG A 165 27.94 28.56 -19.97
CA ARG A 165 29.12 29.43 -19.91
C ARG A 165 28.61 30.87 -19.90
N GLY A 166 28.12 31.30 -18.74
CA GLY A 166 28.27 32.69 -18.33
C GLY A 166 29.74 32.93 -18.05
N THR A 167 30.57 32.87 -19.10
CA THR A 167 31.89 33.51 -19.11
C THR A 167 31.63 34.96 -18.78
N GLY A 168 31.81 35.31 -17.51
CA GLY A 168 31.65 36.66 -17.01
C GLY A 168 32.56 37.58 -17.79
N ALA A 169 31.96 38.39 -18.67
CA ALA A 169 32.57 39.51 -19.36
C ALA A 169 32.93 40.66 -18.39
N GLY A 170 33.31 40.35 -17.15
CA GLY A 170 33.56 41.32 -16.07
C GLY A 170 34.81 41.04 -15.23
N ASN A 171 35.59 40.00 -15.54
CA ASN A 171 36.89 39.77 -14.88
C ASN A 171 38.07 40.44 -15.60
N THR A 172 37.90 40.89 -16.85
CA THR A 172 38.94 41.64 -17.58
C THR A 172 39.04 43.11 -17.14
N GLU A 173 38.08 43.61 -16.37
CA GLU A 173 38.00 45.02 -15.95
C GLU A 173 38.44 45.26 -14.49
N LYS A 174 38.66 44.19 -13.70
CA LYS A 174 39.19 44.29 -12.32
C LYS A 174 40.72 44.36 -12.24
N SER A 175 41.43 44.23 -13.37
CA SER A 175 42.89 44.41 -13.46
C SER A 175 43.29 45.77 -14.05
N ARG A 176 42.39 46.77 -14.02
CA ARG A 176 42.65 48.13 -14.49
C ARG A 176 42.28 49.21 -13.47
N PHE A 177 42.53 49.00 -12.17
CA PHE A 177 42.71 50.10 -11.20
C PHE A 177 43.65 49.64 -10.09
#